data_AF-A0A956HS48-F1
#
_entry.id   AF-A0A956HS48-F1
#
_cell.length_a   1.000
_cell.length_b   1.000
_cell.length_c   1.000
_cell.angle_alpha   90.00
_cell.angle_beta   90.00
_cell.angle_gamma   90.00
#
_symmetry.space_group_name_H-M   'P 1'
#
loop_
_entity.id
_entity.type
_entity.pdbx_description
1 polymer ?
#
loop_
_entity_poly.entity_id
_entity_poly.type
_entity_poly.pdbx_seq_one_letter_code
_entity_poly.pdbx_strand_id
1 'polypeptide(L)' 'EEVIQWVYQRWGRRHAAMVANVIRYRARSAVREVGKVLGLPQTAIDRVAKLSSHW' A
#
# COMPACT_ATOMS: atom_id res chain seq x y z
N GLU A 1 20.77 2.77 -9.55
CA GLU A 1 21.01 2.83 -8.08
C GLU A 1 22.28 3.62 -7.67
N GLU A 2 22.87 4.43 -8.56
CA GLU A 2 24.16 5.11 -8.27
C GLU A 2 24.11 6.02 -7.03
N VAL A 3 23.01 6.75 -6.81
CA VAL A 3 22.84 7.63 -5.63
C VAL A 3 22.79 6.82 -4.33
N ILE A 4 22.12 5.66 -4.34
CA ILE A 4 22.03 4.79 -3.16
C ILE A 4 23.42 4.24 -2.80
N GLN A 5 24.18 3.81 -3.81
CA GLN A 5 25.55 3.33 -3.58
C GLN A 5 26.47 4.46 -3.11
N TRP A 6 26.32 5.67 -3.65
CA TRP A 6 27.07 6.83 -3.18
C TRP A 6 26.78 7.17 -1.71
N VAL A 7 25.52 7.09 -1.27
CA VAL A 7 25.16 7.29 0.15
C VAL A 7 25.82 6.23 1.03
N TYR A 8 25.80 4.95 0.61
CA TYR A 8 26.49 3.89 1.36
C TYR A 8 28.02 4.05 1.38
N GLN A 9 28.62 4.50 0.29
CA GLN A 9 30.07 4.75 0.21
C GLN A 9 30.47 5.96 1.09
N ARG A 10 29.65 7.02 1.11
CA ARG A 10 29.94 8.24 1.87
C ARG A 10 29.77 8.07 3.38
N TRP A 11 28.79 7.28 3.84
CA TRP A 11 28.42 7.21 5.27
C TRP A 11 28.60 5.82 5.89
N GLY A 12 28.82 4.79 5.08
CA GLY A 12 28.98 3.41 5.54
C GLY A 12 27.64 2.71 5.84
N ARG A 13 27.62 1.39 5.67
CA ARG A 13 26.41 0.55 5.83
C ARG A 13 25.84 0.51 7.26
N ARG A 14 26.64 0.88 8.26
CA ARG A 14 26.20 0.96 9.66
C ARG A 14 25.44 2.25 9.98
N HIS A 15 25.54 3.27 9.12
CA HIS A 15 24.96 4.60 9.35
C HIS A 15 23.95 5.02 8.27
N ALA A 16 23.75 4.19 7.25
CA ALA A 16 22.74 4.40 6.23
C ALA A 16 21.92 3.12 6.04
N ALA A 17 20.61 3.27 5.89
CA ALA A 17 19.67 2.18 5.64
C ALA A 17 18.49 2.69 4.82
N MET A 18 17.79 1.77 4.16
CA MET A 18 16.51 2.07 3.52
C MET A 18 15.39 2.05 4.56
N VAL A 19 14.44 2.97 4.44
CA VAL A 19 13.25 2.98 5.29
C VAL A 19 12.20 2.06 4.67
N ALA A 20 11.63 1.19 5.50
CA ALA A 20 10.49 0.37 5.10
C ALA A 20 9.18 1.14 5.28
N ASN A 21 8.28 1.04 4.30
CA ASN A 21 6.92 1.54 4.41
C ASN A 21 5.97 0.42 4.83
N VAL A 22 5.08 0.68 5.78
CA VAL A 22 4.06 -0.29 6.21
C VAL A 22 2.75 0.02 5.49
N ILE A 23 2.45 -0.78 4.47
CA ILE A 23 1.22 -0.63 3.67
C ILE A 23 0.09 -1.39 4.37
N ARG A 24 -0.97 -0.67 4.72
CA ARG A 24 -2.21 -1.23 5.27
C ARG A 24 -3.35 -1.13 4.26
N TYR A 25 -4.33 -2.01 4.38
CA TYR A 25 -5.57 -1.86 3.63
C TYR A 25 -6.26 -0.54 4.00
N ARG A 26 -6.57 0.27 2.97
CA ARG A 26 -7.50 1.39 3.10
C ARG A 26 -8.93 0.89 2.92
N ALA A 27 -9.91 1.64 3.43
CA ALA A 27 -11.31 1.25 3.45
C ALA A 27 -11.82 0.72 2.09
N ARG A 28 -11.51 1.43 1.00
CA ARG A 28 -11.91 1.01 -0.35
C ARG A 28 -11.36 -0.35 -0.77
N SER A 29 -10.08 -0.61 -0.46
CA SER A 29 -9.42 -1.86 -0.81
C SER A 29 -9.93 -3.01 0.06
N ALA A 30 -10.17 -2.75 1.35
CA ALA A 30 -10.76 -3.74 2.26
C ALA A 30 -12.15 -4.17 1.80
N VAL A 31 -13.03 -3.21 1.46
CA VAL A 31 -14.39 -3.50 0.94
C VAL A 31 -14.33 -4.35 -0.32
N ARG A 32 -13.38 -4.05 -1.22
CA ARG A 32 -13.22 -4.82 -2.46
C ARG A 32 -12.82 -6.26 -2.23
N GLU A 33 -11.81 -6.50 -1.38
CA GLU A 33 -11.35 -7.86 -1.11
C GLU A 33 -12.40 -8.69 -0.38
N VAL A 34 -13.09 -8.12 0.61
CA VAL A 34 -14.19 -8.81 1.31
C VAL A 34 -15.35 -9.13 0.35
N GLY A 35 -15.74 -8.18 -0.49
CA GLY A 35 -16.83 -8.39 -1.44
C GLY A 35 -16.56 -9.51 -2.45
N LYS A 36 -15.31 -9.63 -2.91
CA LYS A 36 -14.89 -10.74 -3.79
C LYS A 36 -15.03 -12.09 -3.10
N VAL A 37 -14.54 -12.20 -1.86
CA VAL A 37 -14.62 -13.45 -1.07
C VAL A 37 -16.08 -13.85 -0.81
N LEU A 38 -16.96 -12.88 -0.61
CA LEU A 38 -18.40 -13.11 -0.43
C LEU A 38 -19.16 -13.41 -1.74
N GLY A 39 -18.47 -13.43 -2.89
CA GLY A 39 -19.10 -13.73 -4.19
C GLY A 39 -20.03 -12.61 -4.70
N LEU A 40 -19.85 -11.37 -4.23
CA LEU A 40 -20.70 -10.26 -4.65
C LEU A 40 -20.35 -9.80 -6.08
N PRO A 41 -21.32 -9.29 -6.85
CA PRO A 41 -21.04 -8.71 -8.16
C PRO A 41 -20.09 -7.50 -8.07
N GLN A 42 -19.11 -7.46 -8.96
CA GLN A 42 -18.09 -6.39 -8.99
C GLN A 42 -18.69 -4.97 -9.03
N THR A 43 -19.80 -4.80 -9.77
CA THR A 43 -20.51 -3.52 -9.87
C THR A 43 -21.09 -3.05 -8.54
N ALA A 44 -21.58 -3.98 -7.71
CA ALA A 44 -22.08 -3.68 -6.36
C ALA A 44 -20.92 -3.34 -5.42
N ILE A 45 -19.85 -4.12 -5.46
CA ILE A 45 -18.63 -3.89 -4.67
C ILE A 45 -18.06 -2.50 -4.94
N ASP A 46 -17.92 -2.11 -6.22
CA ASP A 46 -17.36 -0.81 -6.58
C ASP A 46 -18.25 0.37 -6.19
N ARG A 47 -19.58 0.17 -6.16
CA ARG A 47 -20.51 1.17 -5.64
C ARG A 47 -20.28 1.41 -4.16
N VAL A 48 -20.17 0.34 -3.36
CA VAL A 48 -19.94 0.45 -1.91
C VAL A 48 -18.55 1.00 -1.61
N ALA A 49 -17.51 0.54 -2.32
CA ALA A 49 -16.15 1.04 -2.14
C ALA A 49 -16.02 2.54 -2.48
N LYS A 50 -16.85 3.10 -3.37
CA LYS A 50 -16.86 4.54 -3.62
C LYS A 50 -17.42 5.34 -2.45
N LEU A 51 -18.40 4.80 -1.71
CA LEU A 51 -18.99 5.44 -0.55
C LEU A 51 -18.02 5.52 0.63
N SER A 52 -17.11 4.55 0.76
CA SER A 52 -16.11 4.50 1.83
C SER A 52 -14.94 5.48 1.63
N SER A 53 -15.12 6.56 0.85
CA SER A 53 -14.05 7.49 0.48
C SER A 53 -13.84 8.67 1.42
N HIS A 54 -14.77 8.86 2.35
CA HIS A 54 -14.77 9.99 3.28
C HIS A 54 -14.16 9.62 4.65
N TRP A 55 -13.46 8.49 4.71
CA TRP A 55 -12.69 8.00 5.86
C TRP A 55 -11.29 7.62 5.42
#